data_AF-A0A7W8ISY6-F1
#
_entry.id   AF-A0A7W8ISY6-F1
#
_cell.length_a   1.000
_cell.length_b   1.000
_cell.length_c   1.000
_cell.angle_alpha   90.00
_cell.angle_beta   90.00
_cell.angle_gamma   90.00
#
_symmetry.space_group_name_H-M   'P 1'
#
loop_
_entity.id
_entity.type
_entity.pdbx_description
1 polymer ?
#
loop_
_entity_poly.entity_id
_entity_poly.type
_entity_poly.pdbx_seq_one_letter_code
_entity_poly.pdbx_strand_id
1 'polypeptide(L)' 'MKQVIKQGMRQGMKYLVQTMARKGMSVKDIANVTDLAEEEVQQLLEQ' A
#
# COMPACT_ATOMS: atom_id res chain seq x y z
N MET A 1 5.52 -17.81 -13.74
CA MET A 1 6.24 -17.52 -12.47
C MET A 1 6.47 -16.03 -12.22
N LYS A 2 7.17 -15.28 -13.09
CA LYS A 2 7.45 -13.83 -12.86
C LYS A 2 6.20 -12.96 -12.58
N GLN A 3 5.08 -13.21 -13.26
CA GLN A 3 3.85 -12.42 -13.07
C GLN A 3 3.13 -12.73 -11.75
N VAL A 4 3.14 -14.00 -11.31
CA VAL A 4 2.51 -14.43 -10.05
C VAL A 4 3.21 -13.78 -8.85
N ILE A 5 4.54 -13.72 -8.88
CA ILE A 5 5.33 -13.06 -7.83
C ILE A 5 5.01 -11.56 -7.77
N LYS A 6 4.91 -10.88 -8.93
CA LYS A 6 4.55 -9.45 -8.98
C LYS A 6 3.14 -9.18 -8.44
N GLN A 7 2.17 -10.04 -8.78
CA GLN A 7 0.81 -9.92 -8.26
C GLN A 7 0.74 -10.14 -6.75
N GLY A 8 1.47 -11.14 -6.23
CA GLY A 8 1.55 -11.40 -4.79
C GLY A 8 2.18 -10.24 -4.01
N MET A 9 3.27 -9.65 -4.53
CA MET A 9 3.88 -8.46 -3.92
C MET A 9 2.92 -7.26 -3.89
N ARG A 10 2.17 -7.03 -4.98
CA ARG A 10 1.18 -5.93 -5.04
C ARG A 10 0.02 -6.13 -4.06
N GLN A 11 -0.48 -7.36 -3.92
CA GLN A 11 -1.54 -7.66 -2.95
C GLN A 11 -1.04 -7.51 -1.49
N GLY A 12 0.18 -7.95 -1.21
CA GLY A 12 0.81 -7.76 0.10
C GLY A 12 0.93 -6.28 0.45
N MET A 13 1.38 -5.46 -0.51
CA MET A 13 1.49 -4.00 -0.31
C MET A 13 0.13 -3.35 -0.09
N LYS A 14 -0.89 -3.74 -0.88
CA LYS A 14 -2.27 -3.26 -0.68
C LYS A 14 -2.78 -3.57 0.73
N TYR A 15 -2.59 -4.79 1.20
CA TYR A 15 -3.04 -5.20 2.54
C TYR A 15 -2.34 -4.43 3.66
N LEU A 16 -1.03 -4.21 3.51
CA LEU A 16 -0.24 -3.41 4.46
C LEU A 16 -0.77 -1.98 4.57
N VAL A 17 -0.90 -1.29 3.42
CA VAL A 17 -1.39 0.10 3.34
C VAL A 17 -2.79 0.22 3.94
N GLN A 18 -3.72 -0.68 3.57
CA GLN A 18 -5.08 -0.70 4.12
C GLN A 18 -5.10 -0.95 5.63
N THR A 19 -4.23 -1.81 6.15
CA THR A 19 -4.13 -2.08 7.59
C THR A 19 -3.62 -0.86 8.35
N MET A 20 -2.64 -0.14 7.81
CA MET A 20 -2.10 1.07 8.42
C MET A 20 -3.16 2.18 8.47
N ALA A 21 -3.90 2.39 7.37
CA ALA A 21 -4.99 3.36 7.31
C ALA A 21 -6.11 3.02 8.31
N ARG A 22 -6.49 1.74 8.44
CA ARG A 22 -7.47 1.27 9.45
C ARG A 22 -7.03 1.53 10.90
N LYS A 23 -5.72 1.62 11.15
CA LYS A 23 -5.15 1.98 12.46
C LYS A 23 -5.08 3.50 12.68
N GLY A 24 -5.60 4.30 11.75
CA GLY A 24 -5.66 5.76 11.85
C GLY A 24 -4.39 6.49 11.40
N MET A 25 -3.46 5.82 10.72
CA MET A 25 -2.32 6.52 10.09
C MET A 25 -2.80 7.37 8.90
N SER A 26 -2.19 8.54 8.74
CA SER A 26 -2.44 9.41 7.59
C SER A 26 -1.77 8.86 6.33
N VAL A 27 -2.26 9.28 5.15
CA VAL A 27 -1.63 8.95 3.85
C VAL A 27 -0.15 9.31 3.83
N LYS A 28 0.20 10.48 4.37
CA LYS A 28 1.57 10.96 4.47
C LYS A 28 2.45 10.07 5.36
N ASP A 29 1.94 9.62 6.51
CA ASP A 29 2.70 8.73 7.39
C ASP A 29 2.92 7.37 6.74
N ILE A 30 1.90 6.86 6.03
CA ILE A 30 2.02 5.59 5.29
C ILE A 30 3.05 5.71 4.17
N ALA A 31 3.01 6.78 3.39
CA ALA A 31 3.97 7.06 2.32
C ALA A 31 5.41 7.05 2.86
N ASN A 32 5.65 7.76 3.98
CA ASN A 32 6.95 7.80 4.64
C ASN A 32 7.45 6.44 5.11
N VAL A 33 6.57 5.56 5.63
CA VAL A 33 6.96 4.24 6.16
C VAL A 33 7.14 3.19 5.06
N THR A 34 6.37 3.31 3.98
CA THR A 34 6.34 2.32 2.89
C THR A 34 7.22 2.68 1.70
N ASP A 35 7.85 3.87 1.72
CA ASP A 35 8.62 4.43 0.61
C ASP A 35 7.80 4.51 -0.69
N LEU A 36 6.49 4.74 -0.54
CA LEU A 36 5.54 4.94 -1.64
C LEU A 36 5.26 6.43 -1.80
N ALA A 37 4.91 6.83 -3.03
CA ALA A 37 4.33 8.15 -3.23
C ALA A 37 2.95 8.26 -2.57
N GLU A 38 2.54 9.45 -2.12
CA GLU A 38 1.21 9.65 -1.54
C GLU A 38 0.11 9.26 -2.54
N GLU A 39 0.32 9.50 -3.83
CA GLU A 39 -0.60 9.09 -4.90
C GLU A 39 -0.71 7.56 -5.03
N GLU A 40 0.39 6.83 -4.86
CA GLU A 40 0.38 5.36 -4.87
C GLU A 40 -0.34 4.80 -3.64
N VAL A 41 -0.15 5.42 -2.48
CA VAL A 41 -0.90 5.10 -1.26
C VAL A 41 -2.39 5.33 -1.49
N GLN A 42 -2.78 6.46 -2.09
CA GLN A 42 -4.18 6.73 -2.44
C GLN A 42 -4.75 5.69 -3.39
N GLN A 43 -4.04 5.32 -4.45
CA GLN A 43 -4.49 4.27 -5.39
C GLN A 43 -4.65 2.89 -4.73
N LEU A 44 -3.82 2.57 -3.74
CA LEU A 44 -3.93 1.32 -2.97
C LEU A 44 -5.11 1.35 -1.98
N LEU A 45 -5.51 2.55 -1.54
CA LEU A 45 -6.67 2.79 -0.68
C LEU A 45 -7.98 2.95 -1.45
N GLU A 46 -7.94 3.37 -2.72
CA GLU A 46 -9.09 3.43 -3.64
C GLU A 46 -9.55 2.01 -4.02
N GLN A 47 -10.06 1.23 -3.06
CA GLN A 47 -10.95 0.06 -3.17
C GLN A 47 -11.47 -0.39 -1.81
#